data_AF-A0A382QCM8-F1
#
_entry.id   AF-A0A382QCM8-F1
#
_cell.length_a   1.000
_cell.length_b   1.000
_cell.length_c   1.000
_cell.angle_alpha   90.00
_cell.angle_beta   90.00
_cell.angle_gamma   90.00
#
_symmetry.space_group_name_H-M   'P 1'
#
loop_
_entity.id
_entity.type
_entity.pdbx_description
1 polymer ?
#
loop_
_entity_poly.entity_id
_entity_poly.type
_entity_poly.pdbx_seq_one_letter_code
_entity_poly.pdbx_strand_id
1 'polypeptide(L)'
;MAVLTQQNVDDLVAQYTASSKDQYIKDEALRGLELKLAKNTGTATWTIYGRIRNSKNQRVTLGKHPQMQLQEARRQAVDVLAQYDQGIDPVKARKDKEQEQEDAARIKHRKRISLN
;
A
#
# COMPACT_ATOMS: atom_id res chain seq x y z
N MET A 1 -10.45 -19.20 1.05
CA MET A 1 -9.23 -18.51 1.49
C MET A 1 -9.69 -17.27 2.26
N ALA A 2 -8.83 -16.63 3.06
CA ALA A 2 -9.28 -15.66 4.07
C ALA A 2 -9.06 -14.21 3.61
N VAL A 3 -10.02 -13.34 3.90
CA VAL A 3 -9.90 -11.89 3.74
C VAL A 3 -8.70 -11.37 4.53
N LEU A 4 -7.89 -10.48 3.95
CA LEU A 4 -6.83 -9.81 4.72
C LEU A 4 -7.48 -8.98 5.82
N THR A 5 -7.08 -9.24 7.06
CA THR A 5 -7.40 -8.42 8.23
C THR A 5 -6.13 -7.72 8.69
N GLN A 6 -6.26 -6.60 9.42
CA GLN A 6 -5.08 -5.88 9.92
C GLN A 6 -4.22 -6.80 10.81
N GLN A 7 -4.85 -7.59 11.68
CA GLN A 7 -4.15 -8.55 12.53
C GLN A 7 -3.39 -9.60 11.71
N ASN A 8 -4.03 -10.19 10.69
CA ASN A 8 -3.39 -11.19 9.84
C ASN A 8 -2.19 -10.58 9.08
N VAL A 9 -2.28 -9.32 8.66
CA VAL A 9 -1.18 -8.62 7.99
C VAL A 9 -0.01 -8.44 8.96
N ASP A 10 -0.26 -7.98 10.17
CA ASP A 10 0.77 -7.76 11.19
C ASP A 10 1.45 -9.10 11.55
N ASP A 11 0.66 -10.17 11.70
CA ASP A 11 1.18 -11.52 11.97
C ASP A 11 2.01 -12.06 10.81
N LEU A 12 1.57 -11.85 9.56
CA LEU A 12 2.31 -12.23 8.36
C LEU A 12 3.65 -11.50 8.26
N VAL A 13 3.68 -10.22 8.58
CA VAL A 13 4.91 -9.41 8.58
C VAL A 13 5.85 -9.84 9.71
N ALA A 14 5.30 -10.13 10.90
CA ALA A 14 6.08 -10.57 12.06
C ALA A 14 6.69 -11.97 11.85
N GLN A 15 5.98 -12.87 11.16
CA GLN A 15 6.44 -14.24 10.88
C GLN A 15 7.30 -14.33 9.62
N TYR A 16 7.39 -13.25 8.83
CA TYR A 16 8.12 -13.27 7.57
C TYR A 16 9.62 -13.44 7.79
N THR A 17 10.18 -14.48 7.19
CA THR A 17 11.62 -14.72 7.13
C THR A 17 12.16 -14.38 5.75
N ALA A 18 13.44 -14.00 5.68
CA ALA A 18 14.07 -13.63 4.42
C ALA A 18 13.88 -14.73 3.36
N SER A 19 13.39 -14.34 2.19
CA SER A 19 13.09 -15.24 1.08
C SER A 19 13.96 -14.92 -0.12
N SER A 20 14.02 -15.83 -1.10
CA SER A 20 14.75 -15.60 -2.35
C SER A 20 14.01 -14.66 -3.30
N LYS A 21 12.69 -14.48 -3.12
CA LYS A 21 11.81 -13.70 -4.01
C LYS A 21 10.82 -12.85 -3.20
N ASP A 22 10.39 -11.74 -3.80
CA ASP A 22 9.32 -10.91 -3.22
C ASP A 22 8.02 -11.71 -3.17
N GLN A 23 7.35 -11.70 -2.03
CA GLN A 23 6.05 -12.33 -1.89
C GLN A 23 4.94 -11.31 -2.12
N TYR A 24 3.88 -11.73 -2.81
CA TYR A 24 2.71 -10.90 -3.11
C TYR A 24 1.48 -11.61 -2.57
N ILE A 25 0.87 -11.02 -1.55
CA ILE A 25 -0.30 -11.57 -0.87
C ILE A 25 -1.51 -10.78 -1.33
N LYS A 26 -2.43 -11.42 -2.05
CA LYS A 26 -3.61 -10.75 -2.62
C LYS A 26 -4.67 -10.55 -1.55
N ASP A 27 -5.32 -9.38 -1.56
CA ASP A 27 -6.53 -9.16 -0.78
C ASP A 27 -7.74 -9.77 -1.50
N GLU A 28 -8.50 -10.60 -0.80
CA GLU A 28 -9.74 -11.15 -1.34
C GLU A 28 -10.90 -10.15 -1.29
N ALA A 29 -10.88 -9.21 -0.34
CA ALA A 29 -11.93 -8.20 -0.23
C ALA A 29 -11.89 -7.18 -1.37
N LEU A 30 -10.69 -6.88 -1.88
CA LEU A 30 -10.51 -5.93 -2.97
C LEU A 30 -9.59 -6.51 -4.04
N ARG A 31 -10.19 -6.96 -5.15
CA ARG A 31 -9.47 -7.52 -6.27
C ARG A 31 -8.48 -6.50 -6.83
N GLY A 32 -7.22 -6.91 -6.93
CA GLY A 32 -6.13 -6.08 -7.42
C GLY A 32 -5.26 -5.49 -6.30
N LEU A 33 -5.73 -5.43 -5.05
CA LEU A 33 -4.89 -5.05 -3.91
C LEU A 33 -4.00 -6.22 -3.50
N GLU A 34 -2.70 -5.96 -3.38
CA GLU A 34 -1.67 -6.93 -3.03
C GLU A 34 -0.73 -6.33 -1.97
N LEU A 35 -0.45 -7.08 -0.91
CA LEU A 35 0.64 -6.80 0.00
C LEU A 35 1.93 -7.42 -0.53
N LYS A 36 2.89 -6.58 -0.89
CA LYS A 36 4.24 -6.98 -1.26
C LYS A 36 5.11 -7.08 0.00
N LEU A 37 5.69 -8.25 0.26
CA LEU A 37 6.76 -8.44 1.24
C LEU A 37 8.10 -8.50 0.51
N ALA A 38 9.00 -7.57 0.86
CA ALA A 38 10.32 -7.48 0.24
C ALA A 38 11.21 -8.66 0.69
N LYS A 39 11.85 -9.32 -0.28
CA LYS A 39 12.63 -10.55 -0.08
C LYS A 39 13.63 -10.52 1.09
N ASN A 40 14.36 -9.41 1.26
CA ASN A 40 15.46 -9.27 2.22
C ASN A 40 15.06 -8.61 3.54
N THR A 41 14.23 -7.57 3.48
CA THR A 41 13.90 -6.73 4.64
C THR A 41 12.57 -7.10 5.29
N GLY A 42 11.74 -7.91 4.63
CA GLY A 42 10.36 -8.15 5.05
C GLY A 42 9.48 -6.90 4.98
N THR A 43 9.95 -5.81 4.34
CA THR A 43 9.20 -4.56 4.27
C THR A 43 7.90 -4.79 3.52
N ALA A 44 6.80 -4.56 4.22
CA ALA A 44 5.46 -4.74 3.73
C ALA A 44 4.98 -3.47 3.02
N THR A 45 4.59 -3.62 1.76
CA THR A 45 4.20 -2.51 0.88
C THR A 45 2.89 -2.83 0.19
N TRP A 46 1.91 -1.96 0.32
CA TRP A 46 0.64 -2.06 -0.39
C TRP A 46 0.84 -1.69 -1.85
N THR A 47 0.38 -2.57 -2.74
CA THR A 47 0.47 -2.41 -4.18
C THR A 47 -0.84 -2.77 -4.84
N ILE A 48 -1.17 -2.10 -5.95
CA ILE A 48 -2.32 -2.41 -6.79
C ILE A 48 -1.81 -2.95 -8.11
N TYR A 49 -2.31 -4.12 -8.50
CA TYR A 49 -2.11 -4.69 -9.82
C TYR A 49 -3.44 -4.71 -10.58
N GLY A 50 -3.49 -3.99 -11.70
CA GLY A 50 -4.70 -3.89 -12.50
C GLY A 50 -4.44 -3.44 -13.92
N ARG A 51 -5.48 -3.50 -14.75
CA ARG A 51 -5.44 -3.05 -16.14
C ARG A 51 -6.06 -1.67 -16.26
N ILE A 52 -5.31 -0.74 -16.84
CA ILE A 52 -5.84 0.58 -17.18
C ILE A 52 -6.68 0.43 -18.46
N ARG A 53 -7.86 1.06 -18.50
CA ARG A 53 -8.72 1.08 -19.67
C ARG A 53 -7.95 1.66 -20.86
N ASN A 54 -8.02 0.97 -22.00
CA ASN A 54 -7.27 1.30 -23.23
C ASN A 54 -5.74 1.29 -23.09
N SER A 55 -5.19 0.67 -22.04
CA SER A 55 -3.76 0.59 -21.81
C SER A 55 -3.36 -0.79 -21.25
N LYS A 56 -2.09 -0.90 -20.80
CA LYS A 56 -1.46 -2.12 -20.32
C LYS A 56 -1.76 -2.37 -18.84
N ASN A 57 -1.42 -3.56 -18.37
CA ASN A 57 -1.45 -3.87 -16.94
C ASN A 57 -0.34 -3.09 -16.24
N GLN A 58 -0.71 -2.39 -15.17
CA GLN A 58 0.17 -1.53 -14.39
C GLN A 58 0.14 -1.97 -12.93
N ARG A 59 1.32 -1.97 -12.30
CA ARG A 59 1.45 -2.08 -10.85
C ARG A 59 1.75 -0.71 -10.26
N VAL A 60 1.01 -0.32 -9.24
CA VAL A 60 1.18 0.96 -8.53
C VAL A 60 1.35 0.69 -7.04
N THR A 61 2.41 1.25 -6.45
CA THR A 61 2.60 1.22 -5.00
C THR A 61 1.71 2.27 -4.35
N LEU A 62 0.99 1.92 -3.30
CA LEU A 62 0.16 2.85 -2.51
C LEU A 62 0.95 3.40 -1.31
N GLY A 63 1.60 2.52 -0.56
CA GLY A 63 2.33 2.91 0.64
C GLY A 63 2.90 1.74 1.41
N LYS A 64 3.69 2.01 2.45
CA LYS A 64 4.32 0.99 3.29
C LYS A 64 3.51 0.74 4.55
N HIS A 65 3.41 -0.52 4.96
CA HIS A 65 2.94 -0.90 6.29
C HIS A 65 4.14 -0.82 7.28
N PRO A 66 3.97 -0.35 8.53
CA PRO A 66 2.73 0.02 9.24
C PRO A 66 2.27 1.48 9.07
N GLN A 67 2.98 2.29 8.28
CA GLN A 67 2.63 3.71 8.07
C GLN A 67 1.24 3.87 7.43
N MET A 68 0.89 2.98 6.51
CA MET A 68 -0.42 2.86 5.89
C MET A 68 -1.12 1.58 6.37
N GLN A 69 -2.27 1.76 7.02
CA GLN A 69 -3.11 0.65 7.48
C GLN A 69 -3.95 0.08 6.34
N LEU A 70 -4.44 -1.15 6.52
CA LEU A 70 -5.23 -1.88 5.52
C LEU A 70 -6.47 -1.09 5.07
N GLN A 71 -7.18 -0.45 6.00
CA GLN A 71 -8.40 0.31 5.66
C GLN A 71 -8.09 1.50 4.74
N GLU A 72 -7.00 2.21 5.01
CA GLU A 72 -6.54 3.33 4.18
C GLU A 72 -6.05 2.83 2.81
N ALA A 73 -5.29 1.73 2.80
CA ALA A 73 -4.86 1.08 1.56
C ALA A 73 -6.06 0.67 0.70
N ARG A 74 -7.14 0.13 1.28
CA ARG A 74 -8.37 -0.22 0.56
C ARG A 74 -9.08 1.01 -0.01
N ARG A 75 -9.17 2.11 0.73
CA ARG A 75 -9.77 3.36 0.22
C ARG A 75 -9.00 3.87 -1.00
N GLN A 76 -7.67 3.98 -0.87
CA GLN A 76 -6.83 4.44 -1.97
C GLN A 76 -6.83 3.48 -3.16
N ALA A 77 -6.92 2.19 -2.91
CA ALA A 77 -7.04 1.18 -3.94
C ALA A 77 -8.33 1.34 -4.76
N VAL A 78 -9.47 1.63 -4.13
CA VAL A 78 -10.73 1.91 -4.83
C VAL A 78 -10.60 3.15 -5.71
N ASP A 79 -9.97 4.23 -5.19
CA ASP A 79 -9.71 5.45 -5.97
C ASP A 79 -8.86 5.14 -7.22
N VAL A 80 -7.78 4.36 -7.06
CA VAL A 80 -6.89 3.97 -8.16
C VAL A 80 -7.61 3.09 -9.18
N LEU A 81 -8.41 2.12 -8.73
CA LEU A 81 -9.18 1.26 -9.63
C LEU A 81 -10.23 2.06 -10.42
N ALA A 82 -10.85 3.07 -9.80
CA ALA A 82 -11.76 3.97 -10.50
C ALA A 82 -11.02 4.79 -11.58
N GLN A 83 -9.79 5.25 -11.31
CA GLN A 83 -8.95 5.92 -12.30
C GLN A 83 -8.53 4.99 -13.44
N TYR A 84 -8.20 3.74 -13.13
CA TYR A 84 -7.94 2.71 -14.14
C TYR A 84 -9.12 2.51 -15.07
N ASP A 85 -10.34 2.46 -14.55
CA ASP A 85 -11.56 2.33 -15.34
C ASP A 85 -11.81 3.56 -16.23
N GLN A 86 -11.45 4.75 -15.75
CA GLN A 86 -11.51 5.99 -16.54
C GLN A 86 -10.38 6.10 -17.58
N GLY A 87 -9.37 5.22 -17.53
CA GLY A 87 -8.18 5.29 -18.38
C GLY A 87 -7.19 6.38 -17.95
N ILE A 88 -7.32 6.88 -16.72
CA ILE A 88 -6.45 7.92 -16.14
C ILE A 88 -5.27 7.23 -15.44
N ASP A 89 -4.05 7.72 -15.69
CA ASP A 89 -2.85 7.21 -15.03
C ASP A 89 -2.77 7.72 -13.58
N PRO A 90 -2.86 6.82 -12.58
CA PRO A 90 -2.93 7.19 -11.16
C PRO A 90 -1.62 7.70 -10.57
N VAL A 91 -0.50 7.61 -11.31
CA VAL A 91 0.78 8.17 -10.87
C VAL A 91 0.68 9.68 -10.63
N LYS A 92 -0.20 10.38 -11.34
CA LYS A 92 -0.44 11.82 -11.13
C LYS A 92 -1.31 12.14 -9.90
N ALA A 93 -2.34 11.35 -9.61
CA ALA A 93 -3.25 11.60 -8.49
C ALA A 93 -2.62 11.29 -7.11
N ARG A 94 -1.56 10.46 -7.09
CA ARG A 94 -0.87 10.05 -5.86
C ARG A 94 0.03 11.13 -5.26
N LYS A 95 0.59 12.02 -6.10
CA LYS A 95 1.53 13.06 -5.67
C LYS A 95 0.93 14.03 -4.65
N ASP A 96 -0.35 14.39 -4.81
CA ASP A 96 -1.00 15.37 -3.93
C ASP A 96 -1.30 14.80 -2.54
N LYS A 97 -1.63 13.50 -2.42
CA LYS A 97 -1.93 12.87 -1.11
C LYS A 97 -0.67 12.47 -0.33
N GLU A 98 0.42 12.09 -1.01
CA GLU A 98 1.70 11.77 -0.36
C GLU A 98 2.32 13.00 0.32
N GLN A 99 2.21 14.18 -0.31
CA GLN A 99 2.78 15.42 0.22
C GLN A 99 2.12 15.83 1.55
N GLU A 100 0.81 15.72 1.63
CA GLU A 100 0.04 16.11 2.83
C GLU A 100 0.27 15.16 4.02
N GLN A 101 0.56 13.87 3.76
CA GLN A 101 0.86 12.89 4.81
C GLN A 101 2.31 12.98 5.31
N GLU A 102 3.28 13.28 4.43
CA GLU A 102 4.67 13.54 4.84
C GLU A 102 4.77 14.79 5.72
N ASP A 103 4.04 15.86 5.40
CA ASP A 103 3.99 17.07 6.21
C ASP A 103 3.37 16.80 7.60
N ALA A 104 2.29 16.03 7.67
CA ALA A 104 1.66 15.67 8.95
C ALA A 104 2.55 14.79 9.85
N ALA A 105 3.27 13.82 9.28
CA ALA A 105 4.17 12.93 10.02
C ALA A 105 5.41 13.67 10.56
N ARG A 106 5.95 14.61 9.77
CA ARG A 106 7.08 15.45 10.17
C ARG A 106 6.73 16.39 11.33
N ILE A 107 5.52 16.94 11.32
CA ILE A 107 4.99 17.79 12.39
C ILE A 107 4.84 17.00 13.70
N LYS A 108 4.33 15.76 13.64
CA LYS A 108 4.09 14.92 14.82
C LYS A 108 5.39 14.42 15.47
N HIS A 109 6.40 14.09 14.66
CA HIS A 109 7.71 13.66 15.15
C HIS A 109 8.50 14.82 15.81
N ARG A 110 8.47 16.02 15.20
CA ARG A 110 9.14 17.21 15.75
C ARG A 110 8.58 17.62 17.12
N LYS A 111 7.26 17.49 17.32
CA LYS A 111 6.58 17.90 18.55
C LYS A 111 6.95 17.04 19.77
N ARG A 112 7.35 15.78 19.56
CA ARG A 112 7.70 14.83 20.62
C ARG A 112 9.12 14.99 21.15
N ILE A 113 10.05 15.46 20.31
CA ILE A 113 11.47 15.67 20.68
C ILE A 113 11.65 16.96 21.49
N SER A 114 10.75 17.93 21.31
CA SER A 114 10.79 19.25 21.97
C SER A 114 10.27 19.27 23.41
N LEU A 115 9.82 18.14 23.97
CA LEU A 115 9.13 18.06 25.26
C LEU A 115 9.95 17.38 26.37
N ASN A 116 11.26 17.26 26.20
CA ASN A 116 12.14 16.60 27.15
C ASN A 116 13.39 17.43 27.47
#